data_AF-A0A7S2AE18-F1
#
_entry.id   AF-A0A7S2AE18-F1
#
_cell.length_a   1.000
_cell.length_b   1.000
_cell.length_c   1.000
_cell.angle_alpha   90.00
_cell.angle_beta   90.00
_cell.angle_gamma   90.00
#
_symmetry.space_group_name_H-M   'P 1'
#
loop_
_entity.id
_entity.type
_entity.pdbx_description
1 polymer ?
#
loop_
_entity_poly.entity_id
_entity_poly.type
_entity_poly.pdbx_seq_one_letter_code
_entity_poly.pdbx_strand_id
1 'polypeptide(L)'
;GAQEKLQGVSDGVEKVAEAEAPFLMGVEELPLEDTLAAVKSCEAAATVANTAVSVARMFIATKIVEAKRFTAGPSKEAQEKLKEFQLELEKFTARLADLRK
;
A
#
# COMPACT_ATOMS: atom_id res chain seq x y z
N GLY A 1 11.83 -5.74 -7.24
CA GLY A 1 10.94 -6.76 -7.86
C GLY A 1 9.49 -6.58 -7.39
N ALA A 2 8.53 -7.42 -7.81
CA ALA A 2 7.11 -7.26 -7.41
C ALA A 2 6.93 -7.31 -5.88
N GLN A 3 7.61 -8.24 -5.21
CA GLN A 3 7.64 -8.35 -3.75
C GLN A 3 8.19 -7.08 -3.06
N GLU A 4 9.27 -6.49 -3.58
CA GLU A 4 9.81 -5.22 -3.05
C GLU A 4 8.82 -4.06 -3.21
N LYS A 5 8.05 -4.04 -4.32
CA LYS A 5 7.00 -3.02 -4.50
C LYS A 5 5.85 -3.23 -3.51
N LEU A 6 5.48 -4.48 -3.22
CA LEU A 6 4.52 -4.80 -2.16
C LEU A 6 5.03 -4.40 -0.77
N GLN A 7 6.31 -4.64 -0.47
CA GLN A 7 6.90 -4.21 0.79
C GLN A 7 6.80 -2.69 0.96
N GLY A 8 7.14 -1.92 -0.08
CA GLY A 8 6.99 -0.46 -0.04
C GLY A 8 5.54 0.01 0.17
N VAL A 9 4.55 -0.76 -0.29
CA VAL A 9 3.14 -0.51 0.01
C VAL A 9 2.83 -0.83 1.47
N SER A 10 3.26 -2.00 1.97
CA SER A 10 3.09 -2.41 3.37
C SER A 10 3.66 -1.37 4.34
N ASP A 11 4.90 -0.94 4.11
CA ASP A 11 5.59 0.07 4.92
C ASP A 11 4.83 1.42 4.87
N GLY A 12 4.30 1.78 3.70
CA GLY A 12 3.48 2.98 3.54
C GLY A 12 2.18 2.91 4.33
N VAL A 13 1.50 1.77 4.30
CA VAL A 13 0.26 1.52 5.06
C VAL A 13 0.52 1.53 6.56
N GLU A 14 1.63 0.96 7.02
CA GLU A 14 2.03 1.01 8.44
C GLU A 14 2.28 2.44 8.90
N LYS A 15 2.98 3.27 8.11
CA LYS A 15 3.18 4.68 8.43
C LYS A 15 1.88 5.48 8.53
N VAL A 16 0.88 5.16 7.72
CA VAL A 16 -0.45 5.78 7.83
C VAL A 16 -1.10 5.37 9.15
N ALA A 17 -1.07 4.08 9.49
CA ALA A 17 -1.62 3.59 10.75
C ALA A 17 -0.93 4.20 11.99
N GLU A 18 0.39 4.38 11.93
CA GLU A 18 1.16 5.06 12.99
C GLU A 18 0.78 6.55 13.10
N ALA A 19 0.62 7.23 11.97
CA ALA A 19 0.21 8.63 11.94
C ALA A 19 -1.21 8.85 12.50
N GLU A 20 -2.10 7.87 12.31
CA GLU A 20 -3.48 7.91 12.79
C GLU A 20 -3.64 7.45 14.25
N ALA A 21 -2.63 6.77 14.81
CA ALA A 21 -2.68 6.23 16.17
C ALA A 21 -3.09 7.25 17.27
N PRO A 22 -2.64 8.53 17.24
CA PRO A 22 -3.07 9.54 18.20
C PRO A 22 -4.59 9.79 18.17
N PHE A 23 -5.23 9.70 17.00
CA PHE A 23 -6.66 9.91 16.84
C PHE A 23 -7.48 8.69 17.30
N LEU A 24 -6.90 7.49 17.23
CA LEU A 24 -7.54 6.25 17.66
C LEU A 24 -7.50 6.04 19.18
N MET A 25 -6.52 6.63 19.87
CA MET A 25 -6.33 6.44 21.32
C MET A 25 -7.30 7.25 22.19
N GLY A 26 -8.23 8.03 21.60
CA GLY A 26 -9.29 8.71 22.36
C GLY A 26 -8.76 9.72 23.38
N VAL A 27 -7.60 10.33 23.11
CA VAL A 27 -7.00 11.33 24.00
C VAL A 27 -7.89 12.58 24.01
N GLU A 28 -8.30 13.01 25.22
CA GLU A 28 -9.05 14.25 25.42
C GLU A 28 -8.22 15.44 24.89
N GLU A 29 -8.70 16.05 23.80
CA GLU A 29 -8.21 17.27 23.14
C GLU A 29 -6.68 17.44 23.12
N LEU A 30 -6.06 17.02 22.01
CA LEU A 30 -4.72 17.48 21.66
C LEU A 30 -4.75 19.00 21.42
N PRO A 31 -3.70 19.75 21.84
CA PRO A 31 -3.54 21.15 21.45
C PRO A 31 -3.74 21.34 19.94
N LEU A 32 -4.28 22.48 19.52
CA LEU A 32 -4.55 22.75 18.10
C LEU A 32 -3.30 22.57 17.22
N GLU A 33 -2.14 23.01 17.70
CA GLU A 33 -0.88 22.88 16.98
C GLU A 33 -0.48 21.40 16.78
N ASP A 34 -0.62 20.58 17.81
CA ASP A 34 -0.34 19.15 17.77
C ASP A 34 -1.34 18.39 16.87
N THR A 35 -2.61 18.81 16.92
CA THR A 35 -3.66 18.29 16.04
C THR A 35 -3.34 18.58 14.57
N LEU A 36 -2.97 19.82 14.25
CA LEU A 36 -2.59 20.20 12.88
C LEU A 36 -1.34 19.47 12.40
N ALA A 37 -0.35 19.27 13.27
CA ALA A 37 0.85 18.48 12.95
C ALA A 37 0.51 17.01 12.68
N ALA A 38 -0.36 16.41 13.50
CA ALA A 38 -0.81 15.03 13.33
C ALA A 38 -1.63 14.84 12.03
N VAL A 39 -2.54 15.76 11.71
CA VAL A 39 -3.30 15.75 10.44
C VAL A 39 -2.34 15.82 9.25
N LYS A 40 -1.39 16.74 9.26
CA LYS A 40 -0.40 16.89 8.19
C LYS A 40 0.46 15.63 8.03
N SER A 41 0.81 14.98 9.13
CA SER A 41 1.54 13.70 9.11
C SER A 41 0.71 12.60 8.43
N CYS A 42 -0.59 12.48 8.76
CA CYS A 42 -1.50 11.53 8.13
C CYS A 42 -1.62 11.76 6.62
N GLU A 43 -1.82 13.01 6.18
CA GLU A 43 -1.91 13.36 4.76
C GLU A 43 -0.63 13.02 3.99
N ALA A 44 0.53 13.33 4.57
CA ALA A 44 1.82 13.03 3.97
C ALA A 44 2.05 11.52 3.86
N ALA A 45 1.82 10.77 4.94
CA ALA A 45 1.93 9.31 4.95
C ALA A 45 0.99 8.68 3.91
N ALA A 46 -0.26 9.16 3.84
CA ALA A 46 -1.25 8.63 2.92
C ALA A 46 -0.90 8.95 1.46
N THR A 47 -0.28 10.10 1.18
CA THR A 47 0.24 10.44 -0.15
C THR A 47 1.35 9.49 -0.58
N VAL A 48 2.29 9.19 0.32
CA VAL A 48 3.38 8.24 0.07
C VAL A 48 2.82 6.83 -0.18
N ALA A 49 1.90 6.37 0.67
CA ALA A 49 1.28 5.06 0.52
C ALA A 49 0.53 4.91 -0.81
N ASN A 50 -0.25 5.91 -1.23
CA ASN A 50 -0.95 5.90 -2.53
C ASN A 50 0.02 5.90 -3.73
N THR A 51 1.14 6.61 -3.60
CA THR A 51 2.19 6.58 -4.62
C THR A 51 2.79 5.19 -4.73
N ALA A 52 3.11 4.54 -3.61
CA ALA A 52 3.61 3.17 -3.58
C ALA A 52 2.59 2.19 -4.19
N VAL A 53 1.30 2.31 -3.87
CA VAL A 53 0.23 1.49 -4.44
C VAL A 53 0.19 1.62 -5.96
N SER A 54 0.29 2.85 -6.47
CA SER A 54 0.27 3.12 -7.92
C SER A 54 1.47 2.48 -8.63
N VAL A 55 2.67 2.64 -8.06
CA VAL A 55 3.89 2.02 -8.59
C VAL A 55 3.80 0.50 -8.57
N ALA A 56 3.36 -0.11 -7.47
CA ALA A 56 3.19 -1.55 -7.35
C ALA A 56 2.17 -2.09 -8.35
N ARG A 57 1.02 -1.42 -8.48
CA ARG A 57 -0.04 -1.78 -9.44
C ARG A 57 0.48 -1.80 -10.88
N MET A 58 1.15 -0.73 -11.28
CA MET A 58 1.71 -0.61 -12.63
C MET A 58 2.76 -1.70 -12.90
N PHE A 59 3.64 -1.95 -11.93
CA PHE A 59 4.69 -2.95 -12.06
C PHE A 59 4.10 -4.37 -12.19
N ILE A 60 3.18 -4.75 -11.29
CA ILE A 60 2.55 -6.09 -11.28
C ILE A 60 1.77 -6.30 -12.59
N ALA A 61 0.95 -5.33 -13.01
CA ALA A 61 0.20 -5.41 -14.25
C ALA A 61 1.11 -5.61 -15.47
N THR A 62 2.22 -4.85 -15.53
CA THR A 62 3.23 -4.99 -16.60
C THR A 62 3.83 -6.39 -16.60
N LYS A 63 4.20 -6.94 -15.43
CA LYS A 63 4.77 -8.28 -15.32
C LYS A 63 3.78 -9.39 -15.66
N ILE A 64 2.49 -9.23 -15.34
CA ILE A 64 1.46 -10.19 -15.76
C ILE A 64 1.38 -10.24 -17.29
N VAL A 65 1.40 -9.08 -17.95
CA VAL A 65 1.34 -8.99 -19.42
C VAL A 65 2.60 -9.56 -20.07
N GLU A 66 3.77 -9.32 -19.50
CA GLU A 66 5.03 -9.98 -19.93
C GLU A 66 4.96 -11.51 -19.76
N ALA A 67 4.55 -12.00 -18.58
CA ALA A 67 4.48 -13.42 -18.27
C ALA A 67 3.53 -14.18 -19.22
N LYS A 68 2.40 -13.56 -19.59
CA LYS A 68 1.43 -14.13 -20.55
C LYS A 68 2.00 -14.39 -21.95
N ARG A 69 3.10 -13.71 -22.33
CA ARG A 69 3.74 -13.91 -23.64
C ARG A 69 4.57 -15.20 -23.71
N PHE A 70 4.92 -15.78 -22.57
CA PHE A 70 5.67 -17.03 -22.52
C PHE A 70 4.70 -18.21 -22.48
N THR A 71 4.80 -19.12 -23.44
CA THR A 71 3.92 -20.30 -23.58
C THR A 71 4.47 -21.56 -22.91
N ALA A 72 5.67 -21.50 -22.32
CA ALA A 72 6.35 -22.64 -21.69
C ALA A 72 5.95 -22.86 -20.22
N GLY A 73 6.04 -24.11 -19.73
CA GLY A 73 5.63 -24.54 -18.37
C GLY A 73 5.95 -23.59 -17.19
N PRO A 74 7.19 -23.05 -17.06
CA PRO A 74 7.56 -22.13 -15.97
C PRO A 74 6.80 -20.78 -15.97
N SER A 75 6.17 -20.43 -17.10
CA SER A 75 5.31 -19.24 -17.23
C SER A 75 4.09 -19.32 -16.32
N LYS A 76 3.53 -20.53 -16.10
CA LYS A 76 2.32 -20.69 -15.29
C LYS A 76 2.57 -20.33 -13.83
N GLU A 77 3.64 -20.84 -13.23
CA GLU A 77 4.03 -20.52 -11.85
C GLU A 77 4.31 -19.03 -11.66
N ALA A 78 5.00 -18.40 -12.62
CA ALA A 78 5.24 -16.97 -12.60
C ALA A 78 3.92 -16.15 -12.68
N GLN A 79 2.98 -16.58 -13.53
CA GLN A 79 1.67 -15.95 -13.64
C GLN A 79 0.84 -16.11 -12.37
N GLU A 80 0.87 -17.28 -11.73
CA GLU A 80 0.17 -17.54 -10.47
C GLU A 80 0.73 -16.66 -9.35
N LYS A 81 2.06 -16.61 -9.19
CA LYS A 81 2.71 -15.75 -8.20
C LYS A 81 2.42 -14.26 -8.42
N LEU A 82 2.34 -13.81 -9.67
CA LEU A 82 1.96 -12.43 -9.96
C LEU A 82 0.49 -12.12 -9.64
N LYS A 83 -0.42 -13.10 -9.77
CA LYS A 83 -1.81 -12.97 -9.33
C LYS A 83 -1.91 -12.91 -7.80
N GLU A 84 -1.12 -13.72 -7.09
CA GLU A 84 -1.02 -13.64 -5.63
C GLU A 84 -0.58 -12.25 -5.18
N PHE A 85 0.45 -11.70 -5.82
CA PHE A 85 0.90 -10.33 -5.55
C PHE A 85 -0.16 -9.27 -5.87
N GLN A 86 -0.98 -9.48 -6.90
CA GLN A 86 -2.11 -8.60 -7.20
C GLN A 86 -3.16 -8.63 -6.08
N LEU A 87 -3.52 -9.83 -5.59
CA LEU A 87 -4.45 -10.00 -4.47
C LEU A 87 -3.90 -9.37 -3.18
N GLU A 88 -2.60 -9.50 -2.93
CA GLU A 88 -1.95 -8.89 -1.77
C GLU A 88 -1.96 -7.36 -1.85
N LEU A 89 -1.69 -6.80 -3.03
CA LEU A 89 -1.82 -5.36 -3.27
C LEU A 89 -3.24 -4.85 -3.02
N GLU A 90 -4.26 -5.62 -3.41
CA GLU A 90 -5.67 -5.28 -3.17
C GLU A 90 -5.99 -5.25 -1.67
N LYS A 91 -5.47 -6.19 -0.88
CA LYS A 91 -5.60 -6.19 0.58
C LYS A 91 -4.97 -4.94 1.21
N PHE A 92 -3.75 -4.57 0.81
CA PHE A 92 -3.12 -3.35 1.32
C PHE A 92 -3.87 -2.09 0.89
N THR A 93 -4.39 -2.06 -0.34
CA THR A 93 -5.19 -0.93 -0.83
C THR A 93 -6.48 -0.78 -0.02
N ALA A 94 -7.16 -1.89 0.29
CA ALA A 94 -8.35 -1.88 1.15
C ALA A 94 -8.03 -1.38 2.56
N ARG A 95 -6.95 -1.89 3.18
CA ARG A 95 -6.49 -1.41 4.50
C ARG A 95 -6.18 0.08 4.49
N LEU A 96 -5.50 0.60 3.45
CA LEU A 96 -5.23 2.02 3.30
C LEU A 96 -6.51 2.86 3.20
N ALA A 97 -7.53 2.34 2.51
CA ALA A 97 -8.82 3.02 2.38
C ALA A 97 -9.60 3.03 3.71
N ASP A 98 -9.45 1.99 4.55
CA ASP A 98 -10.10 1.94 5.86
C ASP A 98 -9.44 2.85 6.89
N LEU A 99 -8.12 3.05 6.83
CA LEU A 99 -7.38 3.99 7.68
C LEU A 99 -7.82 5.44 7.41
N ARG A 100 -8.04 5.79 6.14
CA ARG A 100 -8.45 7.15 5.74
C ARG A 100 -9.92 7.51 5.99
N LYS A 101 -10.70 6.67 6.68
CA LYS A 101 -12.11 6.94 6.99
C LYS A 101 -12.25 7.75 8.26
#